data_AF-A0A1M6KJQ9-F1
#
_entry.id   AF-A0A1M6KJQ9-F1
#
_cell.length_a   1.000
_cell.length_b   1.000
_cell.length_c   1.000
_cell.angle_alpha   90.00
_cell.angle_beta   90.00
_cell.angle_gamma   90.00
#
_symmetry.space_group_name_H-M   'P 1'
#
loop_
_entity.id
_entity.type
_entity.pdbx_description
1 polymer ?
#
loop_
_entity_poly.entity_id
_entity_poly.type
_entity_poly.pdbx_seq_one_letter_code
_entity_poly.pdbx_strand_id
1 'polypeptide(L)' 'MVAAKKGLTGLEIRIELMRRGIKLVDIAARAGVKPPAVTRMLSGKDQYKGRRLRPVIAEALGLPEDEIWPPEVERRAAR' A
#
# COMPACT_ATOMS: atom_id res chain seq x y z
N MET A 1 -3.53 24.66 -5.57
CA MET A 1 -2.50 23.64 -5.90
C MET A 1 -2.29 22.79 -4.66
N VAL A 2 -2.56 21.49 -4.70
CA VAL A 2 -2.27 20.59 -3.56
C VAL A 2 -0.96 19.87 -3.90
N ALA A 3 0.08 20.07 -3.09
CA ALA A 3 1.32 19.32 -3.24
C ALA A 3 1.00 17.82 -3.12
N ALA A 4 1.53 17.00 -4.04
CA ALA A 4 1.34 15.55 -3.96
C ALA A 4 1.89 15.05 -2.62
N LYS A 5 1.00 14.55 -1.74
CA LYS A 5 1.39 13.95 -0.46
C LYS A 5 2.30 12.76 -0.78
N LYS A 6 3.49 12.69 -0.16
CA LYS A 6 4.44 11.59 -0.39
C LYS A 6 3.92 10.37 0.38
N GLY A 7 3.36 9.40 -0.36
CA GLY A 7 2.90 8.13 0.23
C GLY A 7 4.04 7.27 0.75
N LEU A 8 3.68 6.13 1.35
CA LEU A 8 4.65 5.17 1.86
C LEU A 8 5.16 4.24 0.75
N THR A 9 6.45 3.96 0.79
CA THR A 9 7.08 2.90 0.01
C THR A 9 6.71 1.52 0.57
N GLY A 10 6.85 0.48 -0.25
CA GLY A 10 6.60 -0.89 0.22
C GLY A 10 7.52 -1.35 1.35
N LEU A 11 8.73 -0.78 1.45
CA LEU A 11 9.64 -1.02 2.58
C LEU A 11 9.12 -0.35 3.86
N GLU A 12 8.67 0.91 3.79
CA GLU A 12 8.10 1.62 4.94
C GLU A 12 6.83 0.93 5.45
N ILE A 13 5.94 0.49 4.54
CA ILE A 13 4.77 -0.31 4.90
C ILE A 13 5.18 -1.59 5.63
N ARG A 14 6.20 -2.30 5.13
CA ARG A 14 6.69 -3.53 5.76
C ARG A 14 7.25 -3.28 7.16
N ILE A 15 8.02 -2.20 7.34
CA ILE A 15 8.58 -1.81 8.63
C ILE A 15 7.45 -1.50 9.61
N GLU A 16 6.46 -0.71 9.20
CA GLU A 16 5.35 -0.31 10.08
C GLU A 16 4.49 -1.50 10.50
N LEU A 17 4.16 -2.42 9.59
CA LEU A 17 3.48 -3.67 9.92
C LEU A 17 4.26 -4.49 10.95
N MET A 18 5.59 -4.59 10.77
CA MET A 18 6.47 -5.31 11.70
C MET A 18 6.51 -4.65 13.08
N ARG A 19 6.60 -3.31 13.14
CA ARG A 19 6.58 -2.55 14.41
C ARG A 19 5.29 -2.77 15.20
N ARG A 20 4.18 -3.04 14.50
CA ARG A 20 2.87 -3.35 15.09
C ARG A 20 2.65 -4.83 15.35
N GLY A 21 3.63 -5.69 15.08
CA GLY A 21 3.52 -7.13 15.25
C GLY A 21 2.59 -7.82 14.23
N ILE A 22 2.26 -7.16 13.12
CA ILE A 22 1.35 -7.67 12.10
C ILE A 22 2.14 -8.43 11.06
N LYS A 23 1.82 -9.71 10.84
CA LYS A 23 2.52 -10.54 9.86
C LYS A 23 1.89 -10.40 8.48
N LEU A 24 2.72 -10.49 7.43
CA LEU A 24 2.24 -10.44 6.03
C LEU A 24 1.27 -11.58 5.70
N VAL A 25 1.41 -12.74 6.36
CA VAL A 25 0.50 -13.86 6.21
C VAL A 25 -0.90 -13.55 6.74
N ASP A 26 -1.01 -12.75 7.79
CA ASP A 26 -2.30 -12.33 8.36
C ASP A 26 -2.99 -11.35 7.42
N ILE A 27 -2.23 -10.44 6.81
CA ILE A 27 -2.73 -9.54 5.76
C ILE A 27 -3.23 -10.34 4.55
N ALA A 28 -2.46 -11.35 4.12
CA ALA A 28 -2.86 -12.20 3.00
C ALA A 28 -4.16 -12.96 3.28
N ALA A 29 -4.28 -13.53 4.49
CA ALA A 29 -5.48 -14.24 4.94
C ALA A 29 -6.70 -13.32 4.99
N ARG A 30 -6.57 -12.13 5.61
CA ARG A 30 -7.64 -11.11 5.68
C ARG A 30 -8.08 -10.63 4.30
N ALA A 31 -7.14 -10.48 3.36
CA ALA A 31 -7.43 -10.05 1.99
C ALA A 31 -7.90 -11.19 1.06
N GLY A 32 -7.92 -12.44 1.53
CA GLY A 32 -8.28 -13.61 0.71
C GLY A 32 -7.32 -13.86 -0.45
N VAL A 33 -6.02 -13.59 -0.26
CA VAL A 33 -4.98 -13.79 -1.28
C VAL A 33 -3.85 -14.69 -0.80
N LYS A 34 -3.02 -15.16 -1.72
CA LYS A 34 -1.81 -15.93 -1.38
C LYS A 34 -0.71 -14.99 -0.84
N PRO A 35 0.11 -15.40 0.15
CA PRO A 35 1.19 -14.58 0.70
C PRO A 35 2.16 -13.95 -0.32
N PRO A 36 2.53 -14.62 -1.44
CA PRO A 36 3.37 -14.01 -2.47
C PRO A 36 2.77 -12.74 -3.10
N ALA A 37 1.44 -12.59 -3.11
CA ALA A 37 0.78 -11.39 -3.61
C ALA A 37 1.11 -10.16 -2.75
N VAL A 38 1.24 -10.34 -1.43
CA VAL A 38 1.63 -9.27 -0.50
C VAL A 38 3.07 -8.85 -0.76
N THR A 39 3.99 -9.82 -0.84
CA THR A 39 5.41 -9.54 -1.14
C THR A 39 5.57 -8.87 -2.50
N ARG A 40 4.83 -9.32 -3.52
CA ARG A 40 4.81 -8.75 -4.86
C ARG A 40 4.38 -7.28 -4.83
N MET A 41 3.27 -6.97 -4.16
CA MET A 41 2.79 -5.59 -3.99
C MET A 41 3.83 -4.70 -3.30
N LEU A 42 4.40 -5.16 -2.19
CA LEU A 42 5.38 -4.38 -1.43
C LEU A 42 6.72 -4.23 -2.15
N SER A 43 7.02 -5.09 -3.14
CA SER A 43 8.24 -4.95 -3.92
C SER A 43 8.22 -3.71 -4.83
N GLY A 44 7.03 -3.27 -5.27
CA GLY A 44 6.87 -2.19 -6.24
C GLY A 44 7.55 -2.44 -7.59
N LYS A 45 8.00 -3.68 -7.88
CA LYS A 45 8.78 -4.02 -9.07
C LYS A 45 7.95 -4.25 -10.33
N ASP A 46 6.63 -4.33 -10.22
CA ASP A 46 5.74 -4.54 -11.34
C ASP A 46 4.42 -3.75 -11.22
N GLN A 47 3.55 -3.91 -12.22
CA GLN A 47 2.28 -3.19 -12.30
C GLN A 47 1.21 -3.70 -11.30
N TYR A 48 1.54 -4.64 -10.41
CA TYR A 48 0.60 -5.17 -9.44
C TYR A 48 0.29 -4.13 -8.36
N LYS A 49 -0.79 -3.36 -8.56
CA LYS A 49 -1.22 -2.31 -7.63
C LYS A 49 -1.82 -2.83 -6.30
N GLY A 50 -2.11 -4.13 -6.21
CA GLY A 50 -2.61 -4.76 -4.98
C GLY A 50 -3.94 -4.19 -4.47
N ARG A 51 -4.90 -3.87 -5.35
CA ARG A 51 -6.15 -3.15 -4.98
C ARG A 51 -6.94 -3.79 -3.83
N ARG A 52 -6.92 -5.12 -3.69
CA ARG A 52 -7.57 -5.83 -2.56
C ARG A 52 -6.77 -5.76 -1.25
N LEU A 53 -5.46 -5.57 -1.35
CA LEU A 53 -4.54 -5.51 -0.21
C LEU A 53 -4.48 -4.11 0.41
N ARG A 54 -4.63 -3.07 -0.40
CA ARG A 54 -4.59 -1.67 0.06
C ARG A 54 -5.53 -1.36 1.21
N PRO A 55 -6.86 -1.63 1.14
CA PRO A 55 -7.75 -1.33 2.25
C PRO A 55 -7.41 -2.14 3.51
N VAL A 56 -6.99 -3.40 3.36
CA VAL A 56 -6.61 -4.27 4.48
C VAL A 56 -5.35 -3.78 5.18
N ILE A 57 -4.35 -3.33 4.41
CA ILE A 57 -3.13 -2.74 4.98
C ILE A 57 -3.43 -1.37 5.59
N ALA A 58 -4.26 -0.55 4.95
CA ALA A 58 -4.68 0.74 5.49
C ALA A 58 -5.37 0.61 6.85
N GLU A 59 -6.32 -0.33 6.96
CA GLU A 59 -6.98 -0.69 8.20
C GLU A 59 -5.97 -1.19 9.26
N ALA A 60 -5.07 -2.10 8.87
CA ALA A 60 -4.04 -2.64 9.76
C ALA A 60 -3.08 -1.55 10.29
N LEU A 61 -2.81 -0.52 9.49
CA LEU A 61 -1.99 0.63 9.85
C LEU A 61 -2.78 1.75 10.52
N GLY A 62 -4.11 1.68 10.55
CA GLY A 62 -4.95 2.77 11.05
C GLY A 62 -4.72 4.08 10.29
N LEU A 63 -4.35 3.99 9.01
CA LEU A 63 -4.09 5.13 8.14
C LEU A 63 -5.08 5.13 6.98
N PRO A 64 -5.49 6.30 6.47
CA PRO A 64 -6.25 6.39 5.23
C PRO A 64 -5.50 5.77 4.04
N GLU A 65 -6.22 5.13 3.10
CA GLU A 65 -5.59 4.51 1.93
C GLU A 65 -4.82 5.52 1.07
N ASP A 66 -5.34 6.74 0.93
CA ASP A 66 -4.75 7.85 0.18
C ASP A 66 -3.53 8.48 0.86
N GLU A 67 -3.33 8.23 2.17
CA GLU A 67 -2.09 8.60 2.85
C GLU A 67 -0.96 7.62 2.55
N ILE A 68 -1.30 6.33 2.42
CA ILE A 68 -0.33 5.28 2.10
C ILE A 68 -0.04 5.26 0.59
N TRP A 69 -1.09 5.31 -0.23
CA TRP A 69 -1.05 5.32 -1.69
C TRP A 69 -1.80 6.53 -2.24
N PRO A 70 -1.17 7.72 -2.28
CA PRO A 70 -1.78 8.92 -2.81
C PRO A 70 -2.27 8.70 -4.25
N PRO A 71 -3.43 9.27 -4.62
CA PRO A 71 -3.90 9.22 -5.98
C PRO A 71 -2.82 9.81 -6.90
N GLU A 72 -2.58 9.13 -8.02
CA GLU A 72 -1.70 9.63 -9.06
C GLU A 72 -2.36 10.89 -9.62
N VAL A 73 -1.94 12.06 -9.14
CA VAL A 73 -2.45 13.33 -9.62
C VAL A 73 -2.08 13.39 -11.10
N GLU A 74 -3.05 13.15 -11.98
CA GLU A 74 -2.88 13.37 -13.41
C GLU A 74 -2.37 14.80 -13.56
N ARG A 75 -1.08 14.96 -13.92
CA ARG A 75 -0.65 16.18 -14.59
C ARG A 75 -1.33 16.18 -15.94
N ARG A 76 -2.61 16.55 -15.97
CA ARG A 76 -3.26 16.94 -17.20
C ARG A 76 -2.53 18.20 -17.64
N ALA A 77 -1.81 18.03 -18.74
CA ALA A 77 -0.95 19.02 -19.35
C ALA A 77 -1.61 20.40 -19.38
N ALA A 78 -0.82 21.42 -19.06
CA ALA A 78 -0.98 22.71 -19.69
C ALA A 78 -1.02 22.45 -21.21
N ARG A 79 -2.22 22.55 -21.77
CA ARG A 79 -2.46 22.64 -23.20
C ARG A 79 -2.57 24.11 -23.56
#